data_AF-A0A7Y0MG57-F1
#
_entry.id   AF-A0A7Y0MG57-F1
#
_cell.length_a   1.000
_cell.length_b   1.000
_cell.length_c   1.000
_cell.angle_alpha   90.00
_cell.angle_beta   90.00
_cell.angle_gamma   90.00
#
_symmetry.space_group_name_H-M   'P 1'
#
loop_
_entity.id
_entity.type
_entity.pdbx_description
1 polymer ?
#
loop_
_entity_poly.entity_id
_entity_poly.type
_entity_poly.pdbx_seq_one_letter_code
_entity_poly.pdbx_strand_id
1 'polypeptide(L)'
;MVANDGLGVYEIVVAFAHIAFVLFLLGSAFANIFRFPWFLYANDPKPAVQRVTGMGELVIAGAVSLPYFWGEGSVFMIAVALAYAGVIALTGFWRWKRRHVFRPANLLTPALLALTFAAVKAGELAVPVPEVQA
;
A
#
# COMPACT_ATOMS: atom_id res chain seq x y z
N MET A 1 -34.52 6.39 -11.32
CA MET A 1 -33.22 6.81 -11.89
C MET A 1 -32.25 6.90 -10.74
N VAL A 2 -31.31 5.97 -10.62
CA VAL A 2 -30.23 6.08 -9.63
C VAL A 2 -29.30 7.15 -10.17
N ALA A 3 -29.23 8.28 -9.47
CA ALA A 3 -28.31 9.35 -9.78
C ALA A 3 -26.89 8.78 -9.62
N ASN A 4 -26.23 8.56 -10.76
CA ASN A 4 -24.85 8.06 -10.83
C ASN A 4 -23.95 9.29 -10.85
N ASP A 5 -23.76 9.89 -9.69
CA ASP A 5 -23.19 11.23 -9.53
C ASP A 5 -21.66 11.24 -9.61
N GLY A 6 -21.05 10.19 -10.17
CA GLY A 6 -19.61 9.94 -10.10
C GLY A 6 -19.13 9.45 -8.71
N LEU A 7 -19.88 9.71 -7.65
CA LEU A 7 -19.62 9.25 -6.27
C LEU A 7 -19.61 7.72 -6.15
N GLY A 8 -20.60 7.02 -6.72
CA GLY A 8 -20.64 5.56 -6.67
C GLY A 8 -19.49 4.89 -7.43
N VAL A 9 -19.04 5.47 -8.55
CA VAL A 9 -17.86 4.99 -9.29
C VAL A 9 -16.59 5.23 -8.47
N TYR A 10 -16.50 6.36 -7.79
CA TYR A 10 -15.38 6.71 -6.92
C TYR A 10 -15.26 5.74 -5.73
N GLU A 11 -16.35 5.45 -5.02
CA GLU A 11 -16.37 4.47 -3.92
C GLU A 11 -15.89 3.08 -4.35
N ILE A 12 -16.32 2.63 -5.54
CA ILE A 12 -15.87 1.37 -6.14
C ILE A 12 -14.36 1.41 -6.39
N VAL A 13 -13.84 2.48 -7.01
CA VAL A 13 -12.40 2.63 -7.27
C VAL A 13 -11.59 2.61 -5.98
N VAL A 14 -12.06 3.29 -4.92
CA VAL A 14 -11.37 3.27 -3.64
C VAL A 14 -11.36 1.87 -3.03
N ALA A 15 -12.50 1.17 -3.04
CA ALA A 15 -12.59 -0.20 -2.54
C ALA A 15 -11.63 -1.13 -3.31
N PHE A 16 -11.57 -1.04 -4.64
CA PHE A 16 -10.63 -1.83 -5.45
C PHE A 16 -9.17 -1.48 -5.15
N ALA A 17 -8.82 -0.20 -5.01
CA ALA A 17 -7.47 0.22 -4.64
C ALA A 17 -7.08 -0.32 -3.26
N HIS A 18 -8.02 -0.32 -2.31
CA HIS A 18 -7.84 -0.87 -0.97
C HIS A 18 -7.59 -2.37 -1.02
N ILE A 19 -8.45 -3.13 -1.70
CA ILE A 19 -8.32 -4.58 -1.85
C ILE A 19 -7.00 -4.93 -2.55
N ALA A 20 -6.65 -4.22 -3.62
CA ALA A 20 -5.39 -4.42 -4.32
C ALA A 20 -4.18 -4.18 -3.44
N PHE A 21 -4.20 -3.11 -2.62
CA PHE A 21 -3.12 -2.81 -1.68
C PHE A 21 -3.00 -3.86 -0.58
N VAL A 22 -4.11 -4.32 -0.01
CA VAL A 22 -4.12 -5.41 1.00
C VAL A 22 -3.63 -6.72 0.41
N LEU A 23 -4.11 -7.11 -0.77
CA LEU A 23 -3.66 -8.32 -1.46
C LEU A 23 -2.18 -8.26 -1.79
N PHE A 24 -1.68 -7.09 -2.21
CA PHE A 24 -0.27 -6.87 -2.43
C PHE A 24 0.54 -7.07 -1.13
N LEU A 25 0.13 -6.44 -0.02
CA LEU A 25 0.80 -6.58 1.27
C LEU A 25 0.78 -8.03 1.78
N LEU A 26 -0.32 -8.74 1.63
CA LEU A 26 -0.41 -10.16 1.99
C LEU A 26 0.50 -11.01 1.13
N GLY A 27 0.42 -10.88 -0.20
CA GLY A 27 1.30 -11.61 -1.13
C GLY A 27 2.77 -11.33 -0.85
N SER A 28 3.09 -10.07 -0.53
CA SER A 28 4.42 -9.64 -0.11
C SER A 28 4.88 -10.29 1.20
N ALA A 29 4.03 -10.25 2.22
CA ALA A 29 4.27 -10.85 3.51
C ALA A 29 4.54 -12.36 3.39
N PHE A 30 3.68 -13.09 2.68
CA PHE A 30 3.84 -14.52 2.45
C PHE A 30 5.14 -14.83 1.71
N ALA A 31 5.44 -14.12 0.63
CA ALA A 31 6.66 -14.35 -0.12
C ALA A 31 7.93 -14.05 0.70
N ASN A 32 7.91 -13.03 1.56
CA ASN A 32 9.00 -12.68 2.46
C ASN A 32 9.17 -13.67 3.64
N ILE A 33 8.08 -14.17 4.23
CA ILE A 33 8.09 -15.15 5.34
C ILE A 33 8.57 -16.52 4.84
N PHE A 34 8.02 -16.99 3.73
CA PHE A 34 8.27 -18.33 3.17
C PHE A 34 9.41 -18.38 2.15
N ARG A 35 10.02 -17.23 1.83
CA ARG A 35 11.16 -17.10 0.89
C ARG A 35 10.85 -17.61 -0.52
N PHE A 36 9.64 -17.36 -1.01
CA PHE A 36 9.33 -17.68 -2.41
C PHE A 36 10.23 -16.85 -3.34
N PRO A 37 10.79 -17.44 -4.41
CA PRO A 37 11.65 -16.75 -5.38
C PRO A 37 10.92 -15.66 -6.17
N TRP A 38 9.62 -15.49 -5.91
CA TRP A 38 8.78 -14.43 -6.44
C TRP A 38 9.17 -13.04 -5.92
N PHE A 39 10.00 -12.93 -4.86
CA PHE A 39 10.19 -11.66 -4.16
C PHE A 39 11.42 -10.83 -4.50
N LEU A 40 11.20 -9.53 -4.36
CA LEU A 40 11.96 -8.33 -4.75
C LEU A 40 13.38 -8.23 -4.16
N TYR A 41 13.79 -9.23 -3.39
CA TYR A 41 14.98 -9.25 -2.54
C TYR A 41 15.88 -10.47 -2.77
N ALA A 42 15.72 -11.17 -3.90
CA ALA A 42 16.29 -12.49 -4.18
C ALA A 42 17.82 -12.63 -3.96
N ASN A 43 18.58 -11.54 -3.94
CA ASN A 43 20.04 -11.59 -3.75
C ASN A 43 20.54 -11.01 -2.41
N ASP A 44 19.67 -10.38 -1.61
CA ASP A 44 19.95 -9.84 -0.26
C ASP A 44 18.66 -9.11 0.20
N PRO A 45 18.09 -9.35 1.40
CA PRO A 45 18.82 -9.41 2.66
C PRO A 45 18.78 -10.77 3.39
N LYS A 46 19.50 -10.85 4.51
CA LYS A 46 19.53 -12.00 5.44
C LYS A 46 18.11 -12.53 5.75
N PRO A 47 17.93 -13.86 5.93
CA PRO A 47 16.61 -14.47 6.15
C PRO A 47 15.80 -13.85 7.29
N ALA A 48 16.47 -13.41 8.36
CA ALA A 48 15.82 -12.73 9.49
C ALA A 48 15.16 -11.41 9.07
N VAL A 49 15.81 -10.63 8.21
CA VAL A 49 15.30 -9.34 7.74
C VAL A 49 14.08 -9.56 6.85
N GLN A 50 14.12 -10.54 5.94
CA GLN A 50 12.97 -10.89 5.10
C GLN A 50 11.75 -11.27 5.95
N ARG A 51 11.95 -12.13 6.97
CA ARG A 51 10.86 -12.54 7.87
C ARG A 51 10.28 -11.37 8.67
N VAL A 52 11.13 -10.49 9.19
CA VAL A 52 10.68 -9.29 9.93
C VAL A 52 9.90 -8.34 9.01
N THR A 53 10.39 -8.11 7.78
CA THR A 53 9.65 -7.33 6.78
C THR A 53 8.30 -7.96 6.48
N GLY A 54 8.26 -9.28 6.25
CA GLY A 54 7.01 -9.97 5.97
C GLY A 54 6.03 -9.97 7.14
N MET A 55 6.50 -10.12 8.38
CA MET A 55 5.65 -9.95 9.57
C MET A 55 5.13 -8.52 9.70
N GLY A 56 5.96 -7.52 9.43
CA GLY A 56 5.54 -6.12 9.42
C GLY A 56 4.46 -5.85 8.37
N GLU A 57 4.64 -6.37 7.16
CA GLU A 57 3.64 -6.27 6.08
C GLU A 57 2.33 -6.99 6.44
N LEU A 58 2.40 -8.12 7.14
CA LEU A 58 1.22 -8.84 7.64
C LEU A 58 0.46 -8.03 8.70
N VAL A 59 1.19 -7.40 9.64
CA VAL A 59 0.60 -6.54 10.66
C VAL A 59 -0.06 -5.32 10.03
N ILE A 60 0.60 -4.70 9.05
CA ILE A 60 0.04 -3.59 8.28
C ILE A 60 -1.23 -4.08 7.57
N ALA A 61 -1.16 -5.17 6.80
CA ALA A 61 -2.31 -5.77 6.10
C ALA A 61 -3.50 -6.05 7.04
N GLY A 62 -3.22 -6.60 8.22
CA GLY A 62 -4.24 -6.86 9.24
C GLY A 62 -4.86 -5.57 9.78
N ALA A 63 -4.03 -4.58 10.10
CA ALA A 63 -4.50 -3.29 10.59
C ALA A 63 -5.37 -2.58 9.55
N VAL A 64 -4.90 -2.45 8.31
CA VAL A 64 -5.64 -1.78 7.22
C VAL A 64 -6.95 -2.49 6.84
N SER A 65 -7.09 -3.77 7.17
CA SER A 65 -8.31 -4.54 6.92
C SER A 65 -9.42 -4.29 7.94
N LEU A 66 -9.15 -3.58 9.05
CA LEU A 66 -10.17 -3.31 10.06
C LEU A 66 -11.19 -2.27 9.57
N PRO A 67 -12.48 -2.42 9.89
CA PRO A 67 -13.54 -1.52 9.43
C PRO A 67 -13.30 -0.04 9.77
N TYR A 68 -12.65 0.22 10.91
CA TYR A 68 -12.27 1.58 11.32
C TYR A 68 -11.45 2.33 10.26
N PHE A 69 -10.57 1.64 9.55
CA PHE A 69 -9.68 2.23 8.54
C PHE A 69 -10.33 2.41 7.16
N TRP A 70 -11.60 2.04 7.02
CA TRP A 70 -12.39 2.30 5.81
C TRP A 70 -13.12 3.65 5.85
N GLY A 71 -13.28 4.25 7.04
CA GLY A 71 -13.90 5.56 7.23
C GLY A 71 -13.03 6.51 8.05
N GLU A 72 -13.25 6.57 9.37
CA GLU A 72 -12.59 7.52 10.28
C GLU A 72 -11.05 7.39 10.29
N GLY A 73 -10.53 6.19 10.03
CA GLY A 73 -9.09 5.92 9.98
C GLY A 73 -8.38 6.31 8.68
N SER A 74 -9.04 6.93 7.70
CA SER A 74 -8.44 7.25 6.39
C SER A 74 -7.16 8.10 6.46
N VAL A 75 -7.05 9.04 7.40
CA VAL A 75 -5.82 9.83 7.61
C VAL A 75 -4.65 8.95 8.05
N PHE A 76 -4.91 8.02 8.97
CA PHE A 76 -3.89 7.08 9.43
C PHE A 76 -3.45 6.14 8.29
N MET A 77 -4.39 5.74 7.43
CA MET A 77 -4.12 4.92 6.25
C MET A 77 -3.21 5.62 5.24
N ILE A 78 -3.46 6.90 4.98
CA ILE A 78 -2.58 7.73 4.16
C ILE A 78 -1.19 7.78 4.77
N ALA A 79 -1.09 8.01 6.09
CA ALA A 79 0.21 8.07 6.78
C ALA A 79 0.97 6.73 6.68
N VAL A 80 0.30 5.60 6.89
CA VAL A 80 0.88 4.25 6.76
C VAL A 80 1.35 3.99 5.32
N ALA A 81 0.53 4.34 4.33
CA ALA A 81 0.86 4.14 2.92
C ALA A 81 2.05 5.01 2.48
N LEU A 82 2.10 6.28 2.91
CA LEU A 82 3.23 7.17 2.66
C LEU A 82 4.51 6.70 3.36
N ALA A 83 4.40 6.23 4.60
CA ALA A 83 5.53 5.68 5.34
C ALA A 83 6.09 4.43 4.63
N TYR A 84 5.21 3.52 4.19
CA TYR A 84 5.60 2.33 3.44
C TYR A 84 6.28 2.70 2.10
N ALA A 85 5.69 3.62 1.34
CA ALA A 85 6.26 4.13 0.10
C ALA A 85 7.65 4.76 0.32
N GLY A 86 7.79 5.57 1.37
CA GLY A 86 9.05 6.22 1.73
C GLY A 86 10.15 5.22 2.10
N VAL A 87 9.83 4.22 2.92
CA VAL A 87 10.79 3.16 3.31
C VAL A 87 11.26 2.37 2.10
N ILE A 88 10.35 1.99 1.19
CA ILE A 88 10.71 1.23 -0.01
C ILE A 88 11.50 2.09 -1.00
N ALA A 89 11.09 3.34 -1.25
CA ALA A 89 11.79 4.25 -2.13
C ALA A 89 13.22 4.54 -1.63
N LEU A 90 13.38 4.79 -0.32
CA LEU A 90 14.70 5.01 0.29
C LEU A 90 15.57 3.75 0.19
N THR A 91 15.00 2.57 0.43
CA THR A 91 15.70 1.28 0.28
C THR A 91 16.14 1.05 -1.17
N GLY A 92 15.28 1.38 -2.13
CA GLY A 92 15.60 1.32 -3.56
C GLY A 92 16.71 2.29 -3.96
N PHE A 93 16.62 3.54 -3.51
CA PHE A 93 17.66 4.54 -3.75
C PHE A 93 19.01 4.14 -3.14
N TRP A 94 19.00 3.61 -1.92
CA TRP A 94 20.21 3.13 -1.25
C TRP A 94 20.87 1.97 -2.01
N ARG A 95 20.07 1.00 -2.49
CA ARG A 95 20.56 -0.11 -3.32
C ARG A 95 21.08 0.34 -4.68
N TRP A 96 20.42 1.34 -5.30
CA TRP A 96 20.90 1.99 -6.52
C TRP A 96 22.29 2.55 -6.30
N LYS A 97 22.45 3.40 -5.28
CA LYS A 97 23.73 4.06 -4.98
C LYS A 97 24.89 3.06 -4.80
N ARG A 98 24.60 1.86 -4.30
CA ARG A 98 25.57 0.77 -4.11
C ARG A 98 25.81 -0.11 -5.35
N ARG A 99 25.26 0.22 -6.52
CA ARG A 99 25.37 -0.54 -7.78
C ARG A 99 24.92 -2.00 -7.67
N HIS A 100 24.03 -2.33 -6.73
CA HIS A 100 23.43 -3.66 -6.72
C HIS A 100 22.55 -3.80 -7.97
N VAL A 101 22.65 -4.94 -8.65
CA VAL A 101 21.75 -5.28 -9.75
C VAL A 101 20.39 -5.65 -9.14
N PHE A 102 19.49 -4.69 -9.03
CA PHE A 102 18.07 -4.95 -8.74
C PHE A 102 17.24 -4.52 -9.95
N ARG A 103 16.12 -5.22 -10.17
CA ARG A 103 15.14 -4.80 -11.18
C ARG A 103 14.42 -3.57 -10.62
N PRO A 104 14.54 -2.37 -11.21
CA PRO A 104 13.93 -1.16 -10.67
C PRO A 104 12.41 -1.31 -10.48
N ALA A 105 11.76 -2.04 -11.39
CA ALA A 105 10.35 -2.41 -11.33
C ALA A 105 9.97 -3.09 -10.00
N ASN A 106 10.89 -3.83 -9.39
CA ASN A 106 10.62 -4.56 -8.16
C ASN A 106 10.53 -3.65 -6.92
N LEU A 107 11.08 -2.43 -6.95
CA LEU A 107 10.98 -1.50 -5.82
C LEU A 107 10.08 -0.31 -6.14
N LEU A 108 9.96 0.05 -7.43
CA LEU A 108 9.05 1.10 -7.89
C LEU A 108 7.59 0.66 -7.82
N THR A 109 7.25 -0.57 -8.20
CA THR A 109 5.86 -1.05 -8.20
C THR A 109 5.19 -0.96 -6.81
N PRO A 110 5.79 -1.49 -5.72
CA PRO A 110 5.22 -1.32 -4.38
C PRO A 110 5.08 0.14 -3.94
N ALA A 111 6.09 0.97 -4.21
CA ALA A 111 6.05 2.38 -3.85
C ALA A 111 4.93 3.11 -4.61
N LEU A 112 4.77 2.85 -5.91
CA LEU A 112 3.71 3.42 -6.73
C LEU A 112 2.32 2.93 -6.30
N LEU A 113 2.17 1.66 -5.92
CA LEU A 113 0.91 1.12 -5.39
C LEU A 113 0.52 1.82 -4.08
N ALA A 114 1.48 1.98 -3.16
CA ALA A 114 1.27 2.68 -1.90
C ALA A 114 0.95 4.18 -2.10
N LEU A 115 1.64 4.85 -3.03
CA LEU A 115 1.36 6.24 -3.38
C LEU A 115 -0.02 6.40 -4.04
N THR A 116 -0.38 5.50 -4.96
CA THR A 116 -1.70 5.48 -5.59
C THR A 116 -2.79 5.29 -4.54
N PHE A 117 -2.60 4.36 -3.60
CA PHE A 117 -3.53 4.14 -2.50
C PHE A 117 -3.66 5.37 -1.59
N ALA A 118 -2.55 6.00 -1.22
CA ALA A 118 -2.54 7.23 -0.43
C ALA A 118 -3.27 8.38 -1.15
N ALA A 119 -3.03 8.55 -2.45
CA ALA A 119 -3.70 9.57 -3.26
C ALA A 119 -5.20 9.33 -3.36
N VAL A 120 -5.62 8.07 -3.56
CA VAL A 120 -7.03 7.68 -3.61
C VAL A 120 -7.72 7.96 -2.27
N LYS A 121 -7.08 7.62 -1.14
CA LYS A 121 -7.60 7.93 0.21
C LYS A 121 -7.58 9.43 0.55
N ALA A 122 -6.59 10.18 0.08
CA ALA A 122 -6.59 11.64 0.22
C ALA A 122 -7.75 12.28 -0.58
N GLY A 123 -8.11 11.69 -1.72
CA GLY A 123 -9.31 12.05 -2.47
C GLY A 123 -10.58 11.93 -1.63
N GLU A 124 -10.73 10.88 -0.80
CA GLU A 124 -11.95 10.66 0.00
C GLU A 124 -12.15 11.79 1.00
N LEU A 125 -11.04 12.27 1.57
CA LEU A 125 -11.03 13.38 2.52
C LEU A 125 -11.21 14.75 1.85
N ALA A 126 -10.95 14.85 0.55
CA ALA A 126 -11.02 16.08 -0.22
C ALA A 126 -12.38 16.27 -0.92
N VAL A 127 -13.24 15.24 -0.99
CA VAL A 127 -14.62 15.40 -1.47
C VAL A 127 -15.35 16.30 -0.46
N PRO A 128 -15.75 17.52 -0.85
CA PRO A 128 -16.54 18.37 0.03
C PRO A 128 -17.86 17.66 0.30
N VAL A 129 -18.15 17.40 1.58
CA VAL A 129 -19.48 16.96 2.02
C VAL A 129 -20.45 18.01 1.51
N PRO A 130 -21.37 17.69 0.58
CA PRO A 130 -22.49 18.59 0.35
C PRO A 130 -23.22 18.63 1.69
N GLU A 131 -23.35 19.81 2.27
CA GLU A 131 -24.25 20.05 3.39
C GLU A 131 -25.67 19.65 2.94
N VAL A 132 -26.04 18.38 3.10
CA VAL A 132 -27.43 17.94 3.04
C VAL A 132 -27.96 17.97 4.47
N GLN A 133 -27.92 19.17 5.04
CA GLN A 133 -28.83 19.62 6.08
C GLN A 133 -29.53 20.86 5.54
N ALA A 134 -30.62 20.65 4.82
CA ALA A 134 -31.68 21.65 4.61
C ALA A 134 -32.99 20.91 4.32
#